data_AF-S3ZAA2-F1
#
_entry.id   AF-S3ZAA2-F1
#
_cell.length_a   1.000
_cell.length_b   1.000
_cell.length_c   1.000
_cell.angle_alpha   90.00
_cell.angle_beta   90.00
_cell.angle_gamma   90.00
#
_symmetry.space_group_name_H-M   'P 1'
#
loop_
_entity.id
_entity.type
_entity.pdbx_description
1 polymer ?
#
loop_
_entity_poly.entity_id
_entity_poly.type
_entity_poly.pdbx_seq_one_letter_code
_entity_poly.pdbx_strand_id
1 'polypeptide(L)' 'MYGWLYRIIPGPWWVKVLVLLIVFAAIVVLLFGWVFPVIAPYMPFNQVNQGTISALGAL' A
#
# COMPACT_ATOMS: atom_id res chain seq x y z
N MET A 1 3.05 -13.14 42.32
CA MET A 1 2.65 -11.74 42.11
C MET A 1 3.38 -11.13 40.91
N TYR A 2 2.92 -11.43 39.69
CA TYR A 2 3.16 -10.67 38.44
C TYR A 2 1.94 -10.78 37.49
N GLY A 3 0.82 -11.32 37.97
CA GLY A 3 -0.32 -11.75 37.14
C GLY A 3 -1.20 -10.63 36.60
N TRP A 4 -0.99 -9.38 37.04
CA TRP A 4 -1.81 -8.24 36.60
C TRP A 4 -1.25 -7.58 35.32
N LEU A 5 0.05 -7.70 35.06
CA LEU A 5 0.69 -7.13 33.87
C LEU A 5 0.43 -7.96 32.60
N TYR A 6 0.20 -9.26 32.74
CA TYR A 6 -0.15 -10.17 31.64
C TYR A 6 -1.62 -10.09 31.21
N ARG A 7 -2.47 -9.30 31.88
CA ARG A 7 -3.91 -9.16 31.58
C ARG A 7 -4.28 -7.86 30.85
N ILE A 8 -3.39 -6.87 30.84
CA ILE A 8 -3.64 -5.55 30.20
C ILE A 8 -3.22 -5.51 28.74
N ILE A 9 -2.40 -6.47 28.28
CA ILE A 9 -1.99 -6.55 26.88
C ILE A 9 -2.60 -7.84 26.29
N PRO A 10 -3.80 -7.80 25.69
CA PRO A 10 -4.41 -8.98 25.09
C PRO A 10 -3.65 -9.33 23.81
N GLY A 11 -2.58 -10.11 23.94
CA GLY A 11 -1.83 -10.54 22.76
C GLY A 11 -0.53 -11.28 23.04
N PRO A 12 -0.45 -12.61 22.85
CA PRO A 12 0.83 -13.31 22.63
C PRO A 12 1.62 -12.61 21.51
N TRP A 13 2.95 -12.80 21.45
CA TRP A 13 3.82 -12.17 20.46
C TRP A 13 3.25 -12.18 19.02
N TRP A 14 2.50 -13.22 18.66
CA TRP A 14 1.74 -13.32 17.41
C TRP A 14 0.68 -12.24 17.16
N VAL A 15 -0.03 -11.73 18.18
CA VAL A 15 -1.02 -10.66 17.99
C VAL A 15 -0.34 -9.34 17.64
N LYS A 16 0.82 -9.05 18.26
CA LYS A 16 1.63 -7.89 17.86
C LYS A 16 2.11 -8.02 16.41
N VAL A 17 2.55 -9.21 16.02
CA VAL A 17 2.94 -9.51 14.63
C VAL A 17 1.75 -9.36 13.68
N LEU A 18 0.57 -9.84 14.06
CA LEU A 18 -0.65 -9.74 13.25
C LEU A 18 -1.05 -8.27 13.05
N VAL A 19 -1.05 -7.46 14.11
CA VAL A 19 -1.34 -6.03 14.00
C VAL A 19 -0.31 -5.33 13.12
N LEU A 20 0.98 -5.63 13.29
CA LEU A 20 2.04 -5.04 12.45
C LEU A 20 1.86 -5.43 10.97
N LEU A 21 1.48 -6.68 10.70
CA LEU A 21 1.22 -7.19 9.35
C LEU A 21 -0.02 -6.53 8.73
N ILE A 22 -1.09 -6.33 9.50
CA ILE A 22 -2.30 -5.64 9.05
C ILE A 22 -1.98 -4.17 8.71
N VAL A 23 -1.24 -3.48 9.58
CA VAL A 23 -0.82 -2.09 9.32
C VAL A 23 0.06 -2.02 8.07
N PHE A 24 1.01 -2.94 7.92
CA PHE A 24 1.84 -3.02 6.72
C PHE A 24 1.01 -3.26 5.45
N ALA A 25 0.09 -4.22 5.47
CA ALA A 25 -0.82 -4.49 4.35
C ALA A 25 -1.69 -3.26 4.02
N ALA A 26 -2.21 -2.56 5.02
CA ALA A 26 -2.96 -1.32 4.83
C ALA A 26 -2.12 -0.24 4.13
N ILE A 27 -0.86 -0.06 4.53
CA ILE A 27 0.07 0.86 3.89
C ILE A 27 0.32 0.46 2.42
N VAL A 28 0.55 -0.82 2.15
CA VAL A 28 0.75 -1.33 0.77
C VAL A 28 -0.47 -1.05 -0.10
N VAL A 29 -1.68 -1.35 0.40
CA VAL A 29 -2.93 -1.08 -0.33
C VAL A 29 -3.13 0.41 -0.56
N LEU A 30 -2.80 1.26 0.40
CA LEU A 30 -2.88 2.71 0.25
C LEU A 30 -1.85 3.22 -0.77
N LEU A 31 -0.63 2.68 -0.77
CA LEU A 31 0.38 3.01 -1.77
C LEU A 31 -0.05 2.58 -3.17
N PHE A 32 -0.51 1.34 -3.35
CA PHE A 32 -0.94 0.85 -4.66
C PHE A 32 -2.24 1.48 -5.15
N GLY A 33 -3.18 1.76 -4.25
CA GLY A 33 -4.48 2.33 -4.60
C GLY A 33 -4.46 3.84 -4.82
N TRP A 34 -3.63 4.59 -4.08
CA TRP A 34 -3.63 6.06 -4.10
C TRP A 34 -2.29 6.68 -4.53
N VAL A 35 -1.16 6.12 -4.09
CA VAL A 35 0.16 6.71 -4.41
C VAL A 35 0.57 6.39 -5.84
N PHE A 36 0.36 5.15 -6.30
CA PHE A 36 0.62 4.77 -7.69
C PHE A 36 -0.13 5.59 -8.73
N PRO A 37 -1.45 5.85 -8.65
CA PRO A 37 -2.13 6.68 -9.64
C PRO A 37 -1.65 8.14 -9.61
N VAL A 38 -1.21 8.66 -8.47
CA VAL A 38 -0.61 10.00 -8.37
C VAL A 38 0.80 10.04 -8.97
N ILE A 39 1.58 8.96 -8.84
CA ILE A 39 2.96 8.87 -9.36
C ILE A 39 3.00 8.46 -10.84
N ALA A 40 2.02 7.69 -11.33
CA ALA A 40 1.88 7.27 -12.72
C ALA A 40 2.10 8.39 -13.76
N PRO A 41 1.55 9.62 -13.60
CA PRO A 41 1.81 10.71 -14.53
C PRO A 41 3.25 11.25 -14.52
N TYR A 42 4.02 11.00 -13.46
CA TYR A 42 5.43 11.39 -13.37
C TYR A 42 6.38 10.34 -13.95
N MET A 43 5.87 9.16 -14.32
CA MET A 43 6.68 8.13 -14.95
C MET A 43 6.90 8.46 -16.44
N PRO A 44 8.16 8.51 -16.92
CA PRO A 44 8.47 8.85 -18.31
C PRO A 44 7.90 7.85 -19.34
N PHE A 45 7.48 6.66 -18.90
CA PHE A 45 6.83 5.64 -19.74
C PHE A 45 5.43 6.03 -20.22
N ASN A 46 4.68 6.85 -19.45
CA ASN A 46 3.33 7.27 -19.83
C ASN A 46 3.32 8.22 -21.03
N GLN A 47 4.42 8.94 -21.30
CA GLN A 47 4.51 9.86 -22.44
C GLN A 47 4.62 9.09 -23.77
N VAL A 48 5.36 7.97 -23.77
CA VAL A 48 5.55 7.11 -24.95
C VAL A 48 4.25 6.40 -25.35
N ASN A 49 3.48 5.91 -24.38
CA ASN A 49 2.22 5.21 -24.66
C ASN A 49 1.10 6.18 -25.12
N GLN A 50 1.04 7.39 -24.57
CA GLN A 50 0.02 8.38 -24.95
C GLN A 50 0.24 8.94 -26.36
N GLY A 51 1.49 9.11 -26.80
CA GLY A 51 1.81 9.56 -28.17
C GLY A 51 1.38 8.58 -29.27
N THR A 52 1.48 7.28 -29.01
CA THR A 52 1.07 6.24 -29.99
C THR A 52 -0.44 6.04 -30.03
N ILE A 53 -1.13 6.06 -28.87
CA ILE A 53 -2.60 5.90 -28.81
C ILE A 53 -3.33 7.10 -29.41
N SER A 54 -2.82 8.31 -29.18
CA SER A 54 -3.36 9.53 -29.81
C SER A 54 -3.15 9.57 -31.33
N ALA A 55 -2.03 9.04 -31.82
CA ALA A 55 -1.78 8.91 -33.26
C ALA A 55 -2.67 7.87 -33.94
N LEU A 56 -2.98 6.76 -33.27
CA LEU A 56 -3.87 5.71 -33.80
C LEU A 56 -5.36 6.11 -33.77
N GLY A 57 -5.78 6.96 -32.83
CA GLY A 57 -7.14 7.50 -32.78
C GLY A 57 -7.40 8.70 -33.70
N ALA A 58 -6.34 9.24 -34.32
CA ALA A 58 -6.40 10.34 -35.29
C ALA A 58 -6.35 9.88 -36.76
N LEU A 59 -6.23 8.55 -36.99
CA LEU A 59 -6.38 7.88 -38.28
C LEU A 59 -7.79 7.29 -38.40
#